data_AF-A0A2D9A855-F1
#
_entry.id   AF-A0A2D9A855-F1
#
_cell.length_a   1.000
_cell.length_b   1.000
_cell.length_c   1.000
_cell.angle_alpha   90.00
_cell.angle_beta   90.00
_cell.angle_gamma   90.00
#
_symmetry.space_group_name_H-M   'P 1'
#
loop_
_entity.id
_entity.type
_entity.pdbx_description
1 polymer ?
#
loop_
_entity_poly.entity_id
_entity_poly.type
_entity_poly.pdbx_seq_one_letter_code
_entity_poly.pdbx_strand_id
1 'polypeptide(L)'
;MRPPTKIVCVGKNFYAHAAELGSTVPSEPLLFLKPPSSIIASGATIVLPAGVGRVDYEGEIAVRIGTKARHVSEAEAWSVIEGVLPLNDVTARDLQAQDDQWSRAKGFDTFCPIGSASTVSHDDFPDVTLVTRVNGEERQRAKASEMAFSIPALISYITRIMTLEPGDIVSPGTPEGVGSLSPGDEVEVELEGLDILRNPVDGEGDVGP
;
A
#
# COMPACT_ATOMS: atom_id res chain seq x y z
N MET A 1 7.07 14.64 -11.26
CA MET A 1 5.78 14.34 -10.62
C MET A 1 5.54 15.27 -9.44
N ARG A 2 4.29 15.61 -9.12
CA ARG A 2 3.96 16.35 -7.89
C ARG A 2 4.05 15.39 -6.69
N PRO A 3 4.71 15.74 -5.57
CA PRO A 3 4.70 14.88 -4.40
C PRO A 3 3.27 14.74 -3.84
N PRO A 4 2.87 13.55 -3.34
CA PRO A 4 1.60 13.37 -2.67
C PRO A 4 1.49 14.25 -1.44
N THR A 5 0.29 14.76 -1.16
CA THR A 5 -0.01 15.44 0.10
C THR A 5 -0.36 14.44 1.20
N LYS A 6 -0.86 13.26 0.81
CA LYS A 6 -1.23 12.15 1.69
C LYS A 6 -1.27 10.82 0.95
N ILE A 7 -1.21 9.75 1.73
CA ILE A 7 -1.47 8.37 1.31
C ILE A 7 -2.69 7.91 2.10
N VAL A 8 -3.78 7.59 1.42
CA VAL A 8 -5.01 7.07 2.01
C VAL A 8 -5.03 5.56 1.83
N CYS A 9 -4.96 4.82 2.93
CA CYS A 9 -4.85 3.38 2.92
C CYS A 9 -6.16 2.73 3.39
N VAL A 10 -6.39 1.49 2.96
CA VAL A 10 -7.59 0.71 3.30
C VAL A 10 -7.18 -0.60 3.94
N GLY A 11 -7.61 -0.82 5.19
CA GLY A 11 -7.38 -2.07 5.89
C GLY A 11 -8.37 -3.15 5.47
N LYS A 12 -7.92 -4.41 5.44
CA LYS A 12 -8.76 -5.62 5.34
C LYS A 12 -9.65 -5.69 4.09
N ASN A 13 -9.10 -5.31 2.93
CA ASN A 13 -9.85 -5.30 1.67
C ASN A 13 -9.74 -6.59 0.84
N PHE A 14 -9.05 -7.62 1.33
CA PHE A 14 -9.01 -8.94 0.70
C PHE A 14 -9.60 -9.97 1.66
N TYR A 15 -10.54 -10.78 1.19
CA TYR A 15 -11.23 -11.78 2.02
C TYR A 15 -10.26 -12.79 2.63
N ALA A 16 -9.30 -13.29 1.83
CA ALA A 16 -8.30 -14.25 2.27
C ALA A 16 -7.38 -13.66 3.36
N HIS A 17 -6.90 -12.43 3.15
CA HIS A 17 -6.09 -11.73 4.15
C HIS A 17 -6.86 -11.41 5.43
N ALA A 18 -8.13 -11.00 5.31
CA ALA A 18 -8.98 -10.78 6.48
C ALA A 18 -9.10 -12.07 7.32
N ALA A 19 -9.29 -13.22 6.65
CA ALA A 19 -9.35 -14.54 7.28
C ALA A 19 -8.01 -14.99 7.88
N GLU A 20 -6.88 -14.71 7.23
CA GLU A 20 -5.51 -14.95 7.75
C GLU A 20 -5.30 -14.24 9.10
N LEU A 21 -5.81 -13.02 9.24
CA LEU A 21 -5.79 -12.25 10.49
C LEU A 21 -6.92 -12.62 11.47
N GLY A 22 -7.67 -13.70 11.22
CA GLY A 22 -8.77 -14.15 12.07
C GLY A 22 -9.95 -13.18 12.12
N SER A 23 -10.17 -12.39 11.06
CA SER A 23 -11.22 -11.37 10.99
C SER A 23 -12.05 -11.47 9.72
N THR A 24 -13.12 -10.67 9.63
CA THR A 24 -13.95 -10.56 8.43
C THR A 24 -13.70 -9.23 7.74
N VAL A 25 -13.95 -9.17 6.42
CA VAL A 25 -14.01 -7.89 5.71
C VAL A 25 -15.08 -7.01 6.39
N PRO A 26 -14.75 -5.76 6.74
CA PRO A 26 -15.71 -4.83 7.34
C PRO A 26 -16.89 -4.54 6.42
N SER A 27 -18.00 -4.02 6.97
CA SER A 27 -19.15 -3.58 6.16
C SER A 27 -18.89 -2.29 5.38
N GLU A 28 -17.89 -1.50 5.79
CA GLU A 28 -17.44 -0.28 5.12
C GLU A 28 -15.91 -0.21 5.09
N PRO A 29 -15.29 0.44 4.09
CA PRO A 29 -13.84 0.59 4.01
C PRO A 29 -13.22 1.19 5.29
N LEU A 30 -12.27 0.49 5.90
CA LEU A 30 -11.53 0.98 7.06
C LEU A 30 -10.36 1.83 6.58
N LEU A 31 -10.49 3.16 6.70
CA LEU A 31 -9.48 4.10 6.23
C LEU A 31 -8.45 4.44 7.32
N PHE A 32 -7.19 4.58 6.91
CA PHE A 32 -6.13 5.20 7.70
C PHE A 32 -5.17 5.98 6.78
N LEU A 33 -4.23 6.73 7.37
CA LEU A 33 -3.27 7.54 6.64
C LEU A 33 -1.83 7.14 6.96
N LYS A 34 -0.98 7.14 5.94
CA LYS A 34 0.49 7.19 6.10
C LYS A 34 0.98 8.62 5.80
N PRO A 35 2.00 9.11 6.53
CA PRO A 35 2.58 10.42 6.27
C PRO A 35 3.46 10.39 5.00
N PRO A 36 3.52 11.48 4.21
CA PRO A 36 4.42 11.56 3.05
C PRO A 36 5.90 11.35 3.38
N SER A 37 6.35 11.56 4.63
CA SER A 37 7.73 11.29 5.05
C SER A 37 8.11 9.81 5.02
N SER A 38 7.11 8.92 5.08
CA SER A 38 7.34 7.47 4.96
C SER A 38 7.69 7.02 3.53
N ILE A 39 7.51 7.89 2.53
CA ILE A 39 7.70 7.52 1.13
C ILE A 39 9.17 7.37 0.77
N ILE A 40 9.48 6.24 0.15
CA ILE A 40 10.75 6.02 -0.55
C ILE A 40 10.50 5.42 -1.94
N ALA A 41 11.43 5.66 -2.86
CA ALA A 41 11.39 5.07 -4.20
C ALA A 41 12.07 3.70 -4.23
N SER A 42 11.95 2.98 -5.35
CA SER A 42 12.73 1.76 -5.57
C SER A 42 14.24 2.02 -5.44
N GLY A 43 14.95 1.08 -4.82
CA GLY A 43 16.38 1.11 -4.55
C GLY A 43 16.75 1.74 -3.20
N ALA A 44 15.83 2.52 -2.60
CA ALA A 44 16.03 3.07 -1.26
C ALA A 44 15.76 2.02 -0.18
N THR A 45 16.44 2.15 0.96
CA THR A 45 16.37 1.17 2.05
C THR A 45 15.12 1.34 2.91
N ILE A 46 14.44 0.23 3.19
CA ILE A 46 13.47 0.13 4.29
C ILE A 46 14.27 -0.05 5.59
N VAL A 47 14.13 0.89 6.53
CA VAL A 47 14.88 0.88 7.79
C VAL A 47 14.01 0.31 8.90
N LEU A 48 14.43 -0.82 9.48
CA LEU A 48 13.75 -1.45 10.62
C LEU A 48 14.11 -0.70 11.91
N PRO A 49 13.16 -0.03 12.58
CA PRO A 49 13.47 0.80 13.74
C PRO A 49 13.98 -0.02 14.93
N ALA A 50 14.94 0.52 15.68
CA ALA A 50 15.52 -0.16 16.82
C ALA A 50 14.47 -0.39 17.93
N GLY A 51 14.44 -1.60 18.48
CA GLY A 51 13.50 -1.96 19.55
C GLY A 51 12.04 -2.09 19.12
N VAL A 52 11.74 -1.91 17.84
CA VAL A 52 10.46 -2.32 17.24
C VAL A 52 10.58 -3.81 16.89
N GLY A 53 9.60 -4.61 17.33
CA GLY A 53 9.63 -6.06 17.12
C GLY A 53 9.29 -6.45 15.69
N ARG A 54 8.24 -7.24 15.46
CA ARG A 54 7.95 -7.75 14.12
C ARG A 54 7.54 -6.62 13.16
N VAL A 55 8.27 -6.47 12.05
CA VAL A 55 7.94 -5.59 10.92
C VAL A 55 7.66 -6.45 9.69
N ASP A 56 6.55 -6.19 9.01
CA ASP A 56 6.09 -6.97 7.87
C ASP A 56 6.04 -6.15 6.57
N TYR A 57 6.17 -6.84 5.44
CA TYR A 57 5.79 -6.33 4.12
C TYR A 57 4.29 -6.51 3.87
N GLU A 58 3.72 -5.62 3.06
CA GLU A 58 2.34 -5.69 2.57
C GLU A 58 2.33 -5.14 1.12
N GLY A 59 2.47 -6.01 0.12
CA GLY A 59 2.41 -5.56 -1.27
C GLY A 59 0.99 -5.15 -1.67
N GLU A 60 0.85 -4.03 -2.38
CA GLU A 60 -0.45 -3.50 -2.80
C GLU A 60 -0.44 -2.95 -4.23
N ILE A 61 -1.62 -2.97 -4.86
CA ILE A 61 -1.91 -2.31 -6.15
C ILE A 61 -2.51 -0.93 -5.85
N ALA A 62 -1.66 0.08 -5.67
CA ALA A 62 -2.12 1.43 -5.36
C ALA A 62 -2.53 2.21 -6.63
N VAL A 63 -3.29 3.28 -6.45
CA VAL A 63 -3.60 4.24 -7.51
C VAL A 63 -3.13 5.63 -7.15
N ARG A 64 -2.65 6.36 -8.15
CA ARG A 64 -2.19 7.75 -8.03
C ARG A 64 -3.23 8.68 -8.63
N ILE A 65 -3.56 9.74 -7.91
CA ILE A 65 -4.58 10.71 -8.32
C ILE A 65 -3.98 11.74 -9.27
N GLY A 66 -4.56 11.91 -10.45
CA GLY A 66 -4.13 12.89 -11.46
C GLY A 66 -4.89 14.21 -11.39
N THR A 67 -6.15 14.15 -10.96
CA THR A 67 -7.06 15.31 -10.93
C THR A 67 -7.66 15.48 -9.53
N LYS A 68 -7.81 16.74 -9.08
CA LYS A 68 -8.46 17.05 -7.81
C LYS A 68 -9.86 16.45 -7.78
N ALA A 69 -10.16 15.66 -6.75
CA ALA A 69 -11.37 14.87 -6.68
C ALA A 69 -12.11 15.09 -5.34
N ARG A 70 -13.42 15.37 -5.43
CA ARG A 70 -14.32 15.56 -4.30
C ARG A 70 -15.73 15.18 -4.72
N HIS A 71 -16.42 14.36 -3.93
CA HIS A 71 -17.75 13.82 -4.22
C HIS A 71 -17.85 13.13 -5.60
N VAL A 72 -16.83 12.36 -5.96
CA VAL A 72 -16.76 11.65 -7.25
C VAL A 72 -17.63 10.40 -7.18
N SER A 73 -18.41 10.14 -8.23
CA SER A 73 -19.18 8.88 -8.33
C SER A 73 -18.30 7.71 -8.75
N GLU A 74 -18.73 6.47 -8.52
CA GLU A 74 -17.95 5.28 -8.96
C GLU A 74 -17.73 5.27 -10.48
N ALA A 75 -18.74 5.68 -11.25
CA ALA A 75 -18.65 5.76 -12.71
C ALA A 75 -17.59 6.76 -13.21
N GLU A 76 -17.27 7.79 -12.41
CA GLU A 76 -16.30 8.83 -12.75
C GLU A 76 -14.91 8.57 -12.15
N ALA A 77 -14.76 7.57 -11.29
CA ALA A 77 -13.54 7.35 -10.49
C ALA A 77 -12.27 7.22 -11.36
N TRP A 78 -12.35 6.52 -12.49
CA TRP A 78 -11.19 6.36 -13.39
C TRP A 78 -10.74 7.66 -14.05
N SER A 79 -11.62 8.65 -14.20
CA SER A 79 -11.26 9.94 -14.82
C SER A 79 -10.32 10.80 -13.95
N VAL A 80 -10.21 10.48 -12.66
CA VAL A 80 -9.34 11.21 -11.72
C VAL A 80 -8.03 10.49 -11.42
N ILE A 81 -7.83 9.27 -11.92
CA ILE A 81 -6.65 8.43 -11.68
C ILE A 81 -5.60 8.71 -12.78
N GLU A 82 -4.37 9.02 -12.36
CA GLU A 82 -3.20 9.18 -13.24
C GLU A 82 -2.67 7.81 -13.70
N GLY A 83 -2.68 6.83 -12.81
CA GLY A 83 -2.20 5.48 -13.08
C GLY A 83 -2.18 4.61 -11.82
N VAL A 84 -1.78 3.36 -12.01
CA VAL A 84 -1.61 2.36 -10.96
C VAL A 84 -0.12 2.19 -10.67
N LEU A 85 0.24 1.81 -9.45
CA LEU A 85 1.63 1.60 -9.06
C LEU A 85 1.74 0.52 -7.98
N PRO A 86 2.85 -0.24 -7.95
CA PRO A 86 3.15 -1.08 -6.80
C PRO A 86 3.45 -0.21 -5.58
N LEU A 87 2.96 -0.64 -4.42
CA LEU A 87 3.23 -0.02 -3.12
C LEU A 87 3.54 -1.12 -2.10
N ASN A 88 4.39 -0.83 -1.12
CA ASN A 88 4.58 -1.68 0.06
C ASN A 88 4.09 -0.96 1.32
N ASP A 89 3.03 -1.44 1.97
CA ASP A 89 2.53 -0.88 3.23
C ASP A 89 3.23 -1.52 4.44
N VAL A 90 4.52 -1.20 4.57
CA VAL A 90 5.38 -1.73 5.64
C VAL A 90 4.78 -1.42 7.01
N THR A 91 4.71 -2.44 7.86
CA THR A 91 3.94 -2.38 9.11
C THR A 91 4.67 -3.00 10.29
N ALA A 92 4.85 -2.23 11.36
CA ALA A 92 5.28 -2.74 12.66
C ALA A 92 4.10 -3.41 13.40
N ARG A 93 4.00 -4.74 13.33
CA ARG A 93 2.86 -5.53 13.82
C ARG A 93 2.63 -5.42 15.31
N ASP A 94 3.69 -5.40 16.09
CA ASP A 94 3.57 -5.33 17.55
C ASP A 94 2.96 -3.99 17.97
N LEU A 95 3.32 -2.90 17.28
CA LEU A 95 2.75 -1.58 17.51
C LEU A 95 1.31 -1.49 16.99
N GLN A 96 1.01 -2.14 15.86
CA GLN A 96 -0.35 -2.22 15.32
C GLN A 96 -1.31 -2.93 16.28
N ALA A 97 -0.83 -3.96 16.98
CA ALA A 97 -1.61 -4.70 17.97
C ALA A 97 -1.74 -3.96 19.31
N GLN A 98 -0.73 -3.17 19.68
CA GLN A 98 -0.73 -2.39 20.92
C GLN A 98 -1.58 -1.12 20.81
N ASP A 99 -1.59 -0.48 19.64
CA ASP A 99 -2.26 0.80 19.44
C ASP A 99 -3.67 0.64 18.86
N ASP A 100 -4.61 1.45 19.33
CA ASP A 100 -5.94 1.56 18.71
C ASP A 100 -5.89 2.23 17.32
N GLN A 101 -4.79 2.91 16.98
CA GLN A 101 -4.59 3.67 15.74
C GLN A 101 -3.32 3.20 15.04
N TRP A 102 -3.35 3.08 13.71
CA TRP A 102 -2.25 2.49 12.95
C TRP A 102 -1.19 3.49 12.48
N SER A 103 -1.37 4.78 12.73
CA SER A 103 -0.45 5.83 12.25
C SER A 103 0.98 5.62 12.71
N ARG A 104 1.22 5.16 13.94
CA ARG A 104 2.57 4.85 14.42
C ARG A 104 3.13 3.59 13.75
N ALA A 105 2.34 2.51 13.74
CA ALA A 105 2.76 1.22 13.19
C ALA A 105 3.11 1.27 11.69
N LYS A 106 2.44 2.13 10.94
CA LYS A 106 2.58 2.25 9.48
C LYS A 106 3.25 3.56 9.03
N GLY A 107 3.63 4.44 9.96
CA GLY A 107 4.05 5.81 9.62
C GLY A 107 5.51 6.15 9.86
N PHE A 108 6.36 5.17 10.18
CA PHE A 108 7.80 5.41 10.24
C PHE A 108 8.32 5.91 8.88
N ASP A 109 9.40 6.69 8.92
CA ASP A 109 10.14 7.00 7.70
C ASP A 109 10.52 5.68 7.00
N THR A 110 10.55 5.69 5.67
CA THR A 110 10.79 4.50 4.81
C THR A 110 9.68 3.43 4.74
N PHE A 111 8.60 3.53 5.53
CA PHE A 111 7.56 2.50 5.56
C PHE A 111 6.52 2.57 4.42
N CYS A 112 6.68 3.48 3.45
CA CYS A 112 5.84 3.54 2.25
C CYS A 112 6.66 3.50 0.96
N PRO A 113 7.36 2.39 0.65
CA PRO A 113 7.94 2.24 -0.67
C PRO A 113 6.88 2.32 -1.77
N ILE A 114 7.15 3.09 -2.82
CA ILE A 114 6.26 3.24 -3.98
C ILE A 114 7.02 3.13 -5.29
N GLY A 115 6.40 2.49 -6.28
CA GLY A 115 6.88 2.41 -7.65
C GLY A 115 6.43 3.59 -8.52
N SER A 116 6.61 3.43 -9.83
CA SER A 116 6.17 4.39 -10.84
C SER A 116 4.73 4.14 -11.25
N ALA A 117 3.97 5.22 -11.47
CA ALA A 117 2.61 5.11 -11.98
C ALA A 117 2.61 4.69 -13.45
N SER A 118 1.90 3.60 -13.74
CA SER A 118 1.65 3.06 -15.07
C SER A 118 0.20 3.29 -15.47
N THR A 119 -0.03 3.67 -16.73
CA THR A 119 -1.39 3.80 -17.26
C THR A 119 -1.95 2.41 -17.57
N VAL A 120 -3.14 2.12 -17.06
CA VAL A 120 -3.89 0.90 -17.33
C VAL A 120 -5.32 1.30 -17.67
N SER A 121 -5.95 0.63 -18.64
CA SER A 121 -7.35 0.89 -18.95
C SER A 121 -8.26 0.34 -17.85
N HIS A 122 -9.46 0.90 -17.69
CA HIS A 122 -10.43 0.36 -16.74
C HIS A 122 -10.75 -1.12 -17.03
N ASP A 123 -10.85 -1.49 -18.31
CA ASP A 123 -11.22 -2.85 -18.71
C ASP A 123 -10.10 -3.87 -18.42
N ASP A 124 -8.83 -3.44 -18.50
CA ASP A 124 -7.67 -4.30 -18.22
C ASP A 124 -7.30 -4.35 -16.73
N PHE A 125 -7.70 -3.33 -15.95
CA PHE A 125 -7.32 -3.22 -14.53
C PHE A 125 -7.66 -4.47 -13.69
N PRO A 126 -8.85 -5.10 -13.81
CA PRO A 126 -9.18 -6.30 -13.04
C PRO A 126 -8.18 -7.45 -13.21
N ASP A 127 -7.48 -7.52 -14.34
CA ASP A 127 -6.48 -8.54 -14.65
C ASP A 127 -5.05 -8.17 -14.27
N VAL A 128 -4.82 -6.98 -13.71
CA VAL A 128 -3.52 -6.60 -13.14
C VAL A 128 -3.20 -7.55 -11.97
N THR A 129 -2.06 -8.22 -12.08
CA THR A 129 -1.58 -9.16 -11.06
C THR A 129 -0.47 -8.52 -10.24
N LEU A 130 -0.67 -8.53 -8.93
CA LEU A 130 0.34 -8.23 -7.93
C LEU A 130 1.14 -9.50 -7.61
N VAL A 131 2.46 -9.37 -7.50
CA VAL A 131 3.35 -10.39 -6.93
C VAL A 131 4.31 -9.74 -5.95
N THR A 132 4.36 -10.24 -4.71
CA THR A 132 5.38 -9.82 -3.73
C THR A 132 6.40 -10.93 -3.53
N ARG A 133 7.68 -10.58 -3.58
CA ARG A 133 8.79 -11.50 -3.31
C ARG A 133 9.69 -10.98 -2.19
N VAL A 134 10.25 -11.90 -1.43
CA VAL A 134 11.34 -11.61 -0.48
C VAL A 134 12.50 -12.52 -0.82
N ASN A 135 13.66 -11.93 -1.12
CA ASN A 135 14.86 -12.67 -1.55
C ASN A 135 14.60 -13.61 -2.74
N GLY A 136 13.74 -13.18 -3.67
CA GLY A 136 13.35 -13.95 -4.86
C GLY A 136 12.27 -15.01 -4.62
N GLU A 137 11.84 -15.26 -3.38
CA GLU A 137 10.76 -16.19 -3.07
C GLU A 137 9.41 -15.49 -3.15
N GLU A 138 8.48 -16.00 -3.97
CA GLU A 138 7.10 -15.50 -4.04
C GLU A 138 6.38 -15.74 -2.70
N ARG A 139 5.80 -14.68 -2.15
CA ARG A 139 5.07 -14.70 -0.88
C ARG A 139 3.62 -14.30 -1.02
N GLN A 140 3.32 -13.39 -1.96
CA GLN A 140 1.96 -12.92 -2.22
C GLN A 140 1.71 -12.94 -3.73
N ARG A 141 0.49 -13.30 -4.13
CA ARG A 141 -0.01 -13.19 -5.49
C ARG A 141 -1.51 -12.95 -5.46
N ALA A 142 -1.98 -11.90 -6.15
CA ALA A 142 -3.40 -11.65 -6.30
C ALA A 142 -3.70 -10.78 -7.51
N LYS A 143 -4.86 -10.95 -8.12
CA LYS A 143 -5.41 -10.03 -9.11
C LYS A 143 -6.14 -8.87 -8.46
N ALA A 144 -6.16 -7.72 -9.12
CA ALA A 144 -6.97 -6.58 -8.70
C ALA A 144 -8.47 -6.91 -8.57
N SER A 145 -8.98 -7.85 -9.38
CA SER A 145 -10.37 -8.33 -9.30
C SER A 145 -10.75 -9.00 -7.98
N GLU A 146 -9.76 -9.40 -7.16
CA GLU A 146 -9.99 -10.10 -5.89
C GLU A 146 -10.24 -9.15 -4.70
N MET A 147 -10.15 -7.83 -4.91
CA MET A 147 -10.49 -6.82 -3.91
C MET A 147 -11.97 -6.86 -3.55
N ALA A 148 -12.29 -6.81 -2.25
CA ALA A 148 -13.66 -6.78 -1.76
C ALA A 148 -14.35 -5.43 -2.08
N PHE A 149 -13.63 -4.33 -1.91
CA PHE A 149 -14.00 -2.99 -2.34
C PHE A 149 -13.15 -2.60 -3.55
N SER A 150 -13.82 -2.39 -4.68
CA SER A 150 -13.16 -1.97 -5.93
C SER A 150 -12.56 -0.56 -5.82
N ILE A 151 -11.56 -0.26 -6.65
CA ILE A 151 -10.99 1.10 -6.74
C ILE A 151 -12.08 2.16 -6.96
N PRO A 152 -13.04 2.01 -7.89
CA PRO A 152 -14.15 2.95 -8.03
C PRO A 152 -14.94 3.19 -6.74
N ALA A 153 -15.28 2.13 -6.01
CA ALA A 153 -16.00 2.21 -4.74
C ALA A 153 -15.17 2.96 -3.68
N LEU A 154 -13.87 2.69 -3.60
CA LEU A 154 -12.95 3.34 -2.67
C LEU A 154 -12.79 4.84 -2.97
N ILE A 155 -12.57 5.21 -4.23
CA ILE A 155 -12.48 6.64 -4.64
C ILE A 155 -13.79 7.36 -4.32
N SER A 156 -14.93 6.76 -4.66
CA SER A 156 -16.26 7.31 -4.35
C SER A 156 -16.46 7.48 -2.84
N TYR A 157 -16.09 6.49 -2.03
CA TYR A 157 -16.17 6.54 -0.57
C TYR A 157 -15.28 7.62 0.04
N ILE A 158 -13.98 7.60 -0.30
CA ILE A 158 -12.98 8.54 0.23
C ILE A 158 -13.34 9.98 -0.14
N THR A 159 -13.75 10.22 -1.39
CA THR A 159 -14.06 11.59 -1.87
C THR A 159 -15.33 12.17 -1.29
N ARG A 160 -16.20 11.38 -0.64
CA ARG A 160 -17.31 11.91 0.18
C ARG A 160 -16.82 12.49 1.51
N ILE A 161 -15.72 11.97 2.04
CA ILE A 161 -15.15 12.33 3.35
C ILE A 161 -14.13 13.45 3.21
N MET A 162 -13.20 13.33 2.25
CA MET A 162 -12.09 14.27 2.06
C MET A 162 -11.78 14.52 0.58
N THR A 163 -11.15 15.65 0.28
CA THR A 163 -10.66 15.93 -1.08
C THR A 163 -9.37 15.15 -1.35
N LEU A 164 -9.26 14.51 -2.51
CA LEU A 164 -8.00 13.98 -3.02
C LEU A 164 -7.37 15.02 -3.96
N GLU A 165 -6.08 15.30 -3.78
CA GLU A 165 -5.33 16.27 -4.57
C GLU A 165 -4.47 15.54 -5.62
N PRO A 166 -4.13 16.18 -6.75
CA PRO A 166 -3.20 15.62 -7.72
C PRO A 166 -1.87 15.23 -7.08
N GLY A 167 -1.50 13.96 -7.23
CA GLY A 167 -0.32 13.33 -6.67
C GLY A 167 -0.61 12.43 -5.47
N ASP A 168 -1.76 12.58 -4.80
CA ASP A 168 -2.15 11.71 -3.68
C ASP A 168 -2.24 10.24 -4.12
N ILE A 169 -2.06 9.35 -3.15
CA ILE A 169 -2.06 7.90 -3.36
C ILE A 169 -3.22 7.28 -2.59
N VAL A 170 -3.94 6.36 -3.22
CA VAL A 170 -4.92 5.49 -2.56
C VAL A 170 -4.42 4.06 -2.63
N SER A 171 -4.22 3.46 -1.45
CA SER A 171 -3.69 2.12 -1.27
C SER A 171 -4.80 1.19 -0.78
N PRO A 172 -5.28 0.25 -1.61
CA PRO A 172 -6.55 -0.43 -1.36
C PRO A 172 -6.42 -1.64 -0.43
N GLY A 173 -5.25 -1.98 0.09
CA GLY A 173 -5.02 -3.15 0.93
C GLY A 173 -4.18 -4.23 0.24
N THR A 174 -3.69 -5.16 1.06
CA THR A 174 -2.83 -6.29 0.66
C THR A 174 -3.58 -7.63 0.62
N PRO A 175 -3.21 -8.57 -0.28
CA PRO A 175 -3.67 -9.95 -0.23
C PRO A 175 -2.97 -10.74 0.90
N GLU A 176 -3.32 -12.02 1.02
CA GLU A 176 -2.70 -12.94 1.98
C GLU A 176 -1.19 -13.15 1.71
N GLY A 177 -0.49 -13.77 2.66
CA GLY A 177 0.95 -14.08 2.51
C GLY A 177 1.87 -12.98 3.02
N VAL A 178 1.33 -12.08 3.85
CA VAL A 178 2.06 -11.09 4.62
C VAL A 178 3.08 -11.79 5.53
N GLY A 179 4.28 -11.23 5.63
CA GLY A 179 5.37 -11.87 6.38
C GLY A 179 6.41 -10.89 6.89
N SER A 180 7.26 -11.37 7.79
CA SER A 180 8.28 -10.55 8.46
C SER A 180 9.48 -10.22 7.57
N LEU A 181 10.05 -9.05 7.82
CA LEU A 181 11.29 -8.56 7.25
C LEU A 181 12.43 -8.62 8.27
N SER A 182 13.63 -8.88 7.78
CA SER A 182 14.88 -8.88 8.54
C SER A 182 15.95 -8.03 7.84
N PRO A 183 16.92 -7.47 8.59
CA PRO A 183 18.07 -6.80 7.97
C PRO A 183 18.79 -7.73 6.99
N GLY A 184 19.08 -7.23 5.79
CA GLY A 184 19.67 -7.99 4.69
C GLY A 184 18.67 -8.58 3.69
N ASP A 185 17.36 -8.51 3.97
CA ASP A 185 16.34 -8.91 2.99
C ASP A 185 16.25 -7.90 1.82
N GLU A 186 15.79 -8.38 0.66
CA GLU A 186 15.29 -7.54 -0.42
C GLU A 186 13.82 -7.88 -0.68
N VAL A 187 12.97 -6.85 -0.69
CA VAL A 187 11.55 -6.98 -1.03
C VAL A 187 11.31 -6.47 -2.44
N GLU A 188 10.57 -7.24 -3.22
CA GLU A 188 10.03 -6.84 -4.51
C GLU A 188 8.51 -6.82 -4.45
N VAL A 189 7.88 -5.73 -4.90
CA VAL A 189 6.44 -5.66 -5.20
C VAL A 189 6.29 -5.37 -6.68
N GLU A 190 5.78 -6.34 -7.42
CA GLU A 190 5.63 -6.28 -8.87
C GLU A 190 4.15 -6.17 -9.24
N LEU A 191 3.84 -5.27 -10.16
CA LEU A 191 2.63 -5.35 -10.98
C LEU A 191 3.05 -5.95 -12.32
N GLU A 192 2.71 -7.22 -12.57
CA GLU A 192 3.25 -8.01 -13.69
C GLU A 192 3.11 -7.25 -15.03
N GLY A 193 4.24 -7.03 -15.71
CA GLY A 193 4.28 -6.33 -16.99
C GLY A 193 4.16 -4.80 -16.93
N LEU A 194 4.04 -4.20 -15.74
CA LEU A 194 3.93 -2.75 -15.55
C LEU A 194 5.16 -2.16 -14.86
N ASP A 195 5.41 -2.52 -13.60
CA ASP A 195 6.53 -2.00 -12.80
C ASP A 195 6.93 -2.97 -11.69
N ILE A 196 8.19 -2.87 -11.27
CA ILE A 196 8.72 -3.64 -10.14
C ILE A 196 9.40 -2.70 -9.13
N LEU A 197 8.79 -2.59 -7.95
CA LEU A 197 9.30 -1.86 -6.81
C LEU A 197 10.21 -2.76 -6.00
N ARG A 198 11.51 -2.43 -5.97
CA ARG A 198 12.53 -3.18 -5.22
C ARG A 198 13.11 -2.33 -4.11
N ASN A 199 13.21 -2.86 -2.89
CA ASN A 199 13.81 -2.15 -1.76
C ASN A 199 14.62 -3.11 -0.88
N PRO A 200 15.92 -2.82 -0.63
CA PRO A 200 16.67 -3.54 0.39
C PRO A 200 16.15 -3.16 1.79
N VAL A 201 16.35 -4.06 2.74
CA VAL A 201 15.98 -3.89 4.15
C VAL A 201 17.24 -3.85 4.99
N ASP A 202 17.34 -2.88 5.89
CA ASP A 202 18.42 -2.80 6.86
C ASP A 202 17.88 -2.44 8.25
N GLY A 203 18.64 -2.74 9.29
CA GLY A 203 18.35 -2.24 10.63
C GLY A 203 18.64 -0.75 10.72
N GLU A 204 17.96 -0.07 11.62
CA GLU A 204 18.43 1.20 12.14
C GLU A 204 19.78 0.94 12.83
N GLY A 205 20.88 1.13 12.09
CA GLY A 205 22.23 1.03 12.64
C GLY A 205 22.37 1.98 13.83
N ASP A 206 23.34 1.73 14.74
CA ASP A 206 23.53 2.51 15.97
C ASP A 206 23.42 4.02 15.70
N VAL A 207 22.23 4.58 15.93
CA VAL A 207 22.03 6.02 15.94
C VAL A 207 22.60 6.42 17.28
N GLY A 208 23.91 6.72 17.27
CA GLY A 208 24.60 7.22 18.45
C GLY A 208 23.78 8.34 19.10
N PRO A 209 23.85 8.47 20.43
CA PRO A 209 23.06 9.43 21.19
C PRO A 209 23.24 10.88 20.73
#